data_AF-A0A943BCY3-F1
#
_entry.id   AF-A0A943BCY3-F1
#
_cell.length_a   1.000
_cell.length_b   1.000
_cell.length_c   1.000
_cell.angle_alpha   90.00
_cell.angle_beta   90.00
_cell.angle_gamma   90.00
#
_symmetry.space_group_name_H-M   'P 1'
#
loop_
_entity.id
_entity.type
_entity.pdbx_description
1 polymer ?
#
loop_
_entity_poly.entity_id
_entity_poly.type
_entity_poly.pdbx_seq_one_letter_code
_entity_poly.pdbx_strand_id
1 'polypeptide(L)'
;MKKYTFTIDISETYPELCNRTFTENQLKEVYRDIVDKTEYRDFQEWFYDMKKSCLIIEANVEMTEELSLLDSIEEIRQKAKGRPAEYPIDYTIRLITAMVASHMGYTDRTQWTELLKQCKDSKYSKRLEENRFYL
;
A
#
# COMPACT_ATOMS: atom_id res chain seq x y z
N MET A 1 3.74 -6.61 -8.09
CA MET A 1 3.98 -5.89 -9.36
C MET A 1 5.25 -5.07 -9.18
N LYS A 2 6.24 -5.22 -10.06
CA LYS A 2 7.49 -4.45 -9.97
C LYS A 2 7.24 -2.98 -10.28
N LYS A 3 8.00 -2.11 -9.62
CA LYS A 3 8.03 -0.67 -9.86
C LYS A 3 9.40 -0.31 -10.39
N TYR A 4 9.46 0.71 -11.22
CA TYR A 4 10.69 1.19 -11.86
C TYR A 4 10.80 2.69 -11.70
N THR A 5 12.01 3.21 -11.59
CA THR A 5 12.28 4.66 -11.67
C THR A 5 13.37 4.89 -12.70
N PHE A 6 13.32 6.04 -13.35
CA PHE A 6 14.45 6.54 -14.13
C PHE A 6 15.48 7.16 -13.19
N THR A 7 16.77 7.01 -13.52
CA THR A 7 17.86 7.64 -12.76
C THR A 7 18.00 9.11 -13.16
N ILE A 8 18.82 9.85 -12.41
CA ILE A 8 19.11 11.25 -12.70
C ILE A 8 19.83 11.42 -14.05
N ASP A 9 20.48 10.37 -14.56
CA ASP A 9 21.25 10.42 -15.81
C ASP A 9 20.36 10.66 -17.04
N ILE A 10 19.06 10.35 -16.97
CA ILE A 10 18.12 10.66 -18.05
C ILE A 10 17.58 12.10 -17.98
N SER A 11 17.86 12.84 -16.90
CA SER A 11 17.23 14.15 -16.66
C SER A 11 17.61 15.22 -17.68
N GLU A 12 18.75 15.06 -18.38
CA GLU A 12 19.15 15.95 -19.48
C GLU A 12 18.25 15.77 -20.72
N THR A 13 17.71 14.57 -20.92
CA THR A 13 16.88 14.22 -22.08
C THR A 13 15.39 14.25 -21.76
N TYR A 14 15.00 13.70 -20.61
CA TYR A 14 13.60 13.49 -20.18
C TYR A 14 13.41 13.78 -18.68
N PRO A 15 13.54 15.04 -18.22
CA PRO A 15 13.45 15.41 -16.80
C PRO A 15 12.08 15.07 -16.17
N GLU A 16 11.00 15.05 -16.96
CA GLU A 16 9.64 14.71 -16.52
C GLU A 16 9.44 13.26 -16.11
N LEU A 17 10.39 12.38 -16.49
CA LEU A 17 10.39 10.97 -16.12
C LEU A 17 11.10 10.71 -14.78
N CYS A 18 11.93 11.64 -14.31
CA CYS A 18 12.63 11.53 -13.04
C CYS A 18 11.67 11.73 -11.85
N ASN A 19 12.07 11.24 -10.66
CA ASN A 19 11.33 11.37 -9.39
C ASN A 19 9.91 10.77 -9.40
N ARG A 20 9.65 9.79 -10.28
CA ARG A 20 8.38 9.10 -10.40
C ARG A 20 8.60 7.60 -10.49
N THR A 21 7.61 6.83 -10.02
CA THR A 21 7.62 5.38 -10.17
C THR A 21 6.64 4.92 -11.22
N PHE A 22 7.08 3.97 -12.04
CA PHE A 22 6.34 3.42 -13.17
C PHE A 22 6.09 1.93 -12.97
N THR A 23 4.93 1.48 -13.40
CA THR A 23 4.67 0.06 -13.68
C THR A 23 5.21 -0.29 -15.07
N GLU A 24 5.38 -1.58 -15.37
CA GLU A 24 5.80 -2.01 -16.71
C GLU A 24 4.82 -1.52 -17.80
N ASN A 25 3.51 -1.49 -17.53
CA ASN A 25 2.52 -0.98 -18.48
C ASN A 25 2.70 0.53 -18.73
N GLN A 26 2.99 1.30 -17.68
CA GLN A 26 3.30 2.73 -17.85
C GLN A 26 4.62 2.93 -18.60
N LEU A 27 5.62 2.06 -18.41
CA LEU A 27 6.85 2.10 -19.22
C LEU A 27 6.59 1.75 -20.69
N LYS A 28 5.61 0.89 -21.00
CA LYS A 28 5.19 0.62 -22.39
C LYS A 28 4.55 1.85 -23.02
N GLU A 29 3.78 2.63 -22.25
CA GLU A 29 3.25 3.93 -22.69
C GLU A 29 4.38 4.93 -22.94
N VAL A 30 5.33 5.05 -22.01
CA VAL A 30 6.54 5.88 -22.19
C VAL A 30 7.25 5.47 -23.48
N TYR A 31 7.57 4.19 -23.65
CA TYR A 31 8.18 3.69 -24.87
C TYR A 31 7.38 4.10 -26.10
N ARG A 32 6.06 3.85 -26.15
CA ARG A 32 5.20 4.18 -27.29
C ARG A 32 5.27 5.67 -27.65
N ASP A 33 5.28 6.54 -26.64
CA ASP A 33 5.04 7.97 -26.82
C ASP A 33 6.33 8.77 -27.10
N ILE A 34 7.48 8.38 -26.55
CA ILE A 34 8.72 9.19 -26.64
C ILE A 34 9.89 8.52 -27.36
N VAL A 35 9.93 7.18 -27.45
CA VAL A 35 11.12 6.47 -27.94
C VAL A 35 11.10 6.35 -29.46
N ASP A 36 12.18 6.75 -30.13
CA ASP A 36 12.36 6.62 -31.57
C ASP A 36 12.37 5.13 -32.00
N LYS A 37 11.44 4.78 -32.90
CA LYS A 37 11.27 3.41 -33.41
C LYS A 37 12.29 3.01 -34.46
N THR A 38 13.04 3.97 -34.99
CA THR A 38 14.17 3.70 -35.88
C THR A 38 15.39 3.22 -35.09
N GLU A 39 15.53 3.67 -33.83
CA GLU A 39 16.57 3.24 -32.89
C GLU A 39 16.17 1.97 -32.15
N TYR A 40 14.98 1.94 -31.53
CA TYR A 40 14.48 0.79 -30.77
C TYR A 40 13.18 0.23 -31.36
N ARG A 41 13.26 -0.95 -31.96
CA ARG A 41 12.15 -1.55 -32.73
C ARG A 41 11.00 -2.04 -31.86
N ASP A 42 11.33 -2.50 -30.66
CA ASP A 42 10.35 -2.94 -29.68
C ASP A 42 10.70 -2.51 -28.24
N PHE A 43 9.72 -2.66 -27.37
CA PHE A 43 9.84 -2.30 -25.96
C PHE A 43 10.90 -3.12 -25.22
N GLN A 44 11.09 -4.39 -25.56
CA GLN A 44 12.01 -5.28 -24.85
C GLN A 44 13.46 -4.90 -25.14
N GLU A 45 13.78 -4.57 -26.40
CA GLU A 45 15.10 -4.05 -26.79
C GLU A 45 15.43 -2.77 -26.02
N TRP A 46 14.54 -1.78 -26.06
CA TRP A 46 14.69 -0.53 -25.32
C TRP A 46 14.83 -0.75 -23.83
N PHE A 47 13.91 -1.51 -23.23
CA PHE A 47 13.87 -1.72 -21.78
C PHE A 47 15.10 -2.48 -21.28
N TYR A 48 15.58 -3.47 -22.03
CA TYR A 48 16.80 -4.20 -21.72
C TYR A 48 18.01 -3.25 -21.70
N ASP A 49 18.14 -2.41 -22.71
CA ASP A 49 19.29 -1.51 -22.84
C ASP A 49 19.26 -0.40 -21.78
N MET A 50 18.08 0.15 -21.49
CA MET A 50 17.89 1.11 -20.38
C MET A 50 18.26 0.50 -19.02
N LYS A 51 17.89 -0.77 -18.77
CA LYS A 51 18.29 -1.47 -17.53
C LYS A 51 19.79 -1.77 -17.48
N LYS A 52 20.36 -2.22 -18.59
CA LYS A 52 21.79 -2.55 -18.70
C LYS A 52 22.67 -1.31 -18.49
N SER A 53 22.22 -0.17 -19.00
CA SER A 53 22.87 1.13 -18.83
C SER A 53 22.49 1.83 -17.52
N CYS A 54 21.77 1.15 -16.61
CA CYS A 54 21.32 1.68 -15.33
C CYS A 54 20.44 2.95 -15.41
N LEU A 55 19.87 3.28 -16.56
CA LEU A 55 18.97 4.42 -16.76
C LEU A 55 17.57 4.16 -16.20
N ILE A 56 17.17 2.88 -16.15
CA ILE A 56 15.98 2.41 -15.45
C ILE A 56 16.39 1.36 -14.41
N ILE A 57 16.00 1.59 -13.16
CA ILE A 57 16.23 0.65 -12.06
C ILE A 57 14.90 0.19 -11.46
N GLU A 58 14.91 -1.00 -10.84
CA GLU A 58 13.78 -1.44 -10.03
C GLU A 58 13.70 -0.54 -8.79
N ALA A 59 12.55 0.11 -8.61
CA ALA A 59 12.33 0.98 -7.47
C ALA A 59 12.21 0.11 -6.21
N ASN A 60 12.98 0.46 -5.19
CA ASN A 60 12.82 -0.13 -3.87
C ASN A 60 11.45 0.27 -3.32
N VAL A 61 10.70 -0.72 -2.84
CA VAL A 61 9.46 -0.46 -2.09
C VAL A 61 9.87 -0.29 -0.63
N GLU A 62 9.80 0.93 -0.14
CA GLU A 62 10.06 1.22 1.27
C GLU A 62 8.91 0.69 2.14
N MET A 63 9.26 0.23 3.34
CA MET A 63 8.28 -0.22 4.33
C MET A 63 7.63 1.01 4.97
N THR A 64 6.49 1.44 4.45
CA THR A 64 5.72 2.52 5.06
C THR A 64 5.05 2.06 6.35
N GLU A 65 4.58 3.00 7.16
CA GLU A 65 3.86 2.68 8.39
C GLU A 65 2.57 1.89 8.10
N GLU A 66 1.85 2.22 7.02
CA GLU A 66 0.64 1.49 6.60
C GLU A 66 0.97 0.08 6.12
N LEU A 67 2.05 -0.10 5.36
CA LEU A 67 2.50 -1.43 4.94
C LEU A 67 2.94 -2.27 6.15
N SER A 68 3.62 -1.67 7.13
CA SER A 68 3.99 -2.35 8.37
C SER A 68 2.76 -2.76 9.20
N LEU A 69 1.73 -1.91 9.25
CA LEU A 69 0.45 -2.24 9.88
C LEU A 69 -0.22 -3.44 9.18
N LEU A 70 -0.31 -3.41 7.84
CA LEU A 70 -0.91 -4.49 7.06
C LEU A 70 -0.12 -5.81 7.20
N ASP A 71 1.20 -5.74 7.18
CA ASP A 71 2.09 -6.89 7.40
C ASP A 71 1.84 -7.52 8.78
N SER A 72 1.73 -6.69 9.82
CA SER A 72 1.45 -7.16 11.16
C SER A 72 0.06 -7.80 11.30
N ILE A 73 -0.96 -7.26 10.61
CA ILE A 73 -2.32 -7.83 10.56
C ILE A 73 -2.31 -9.18 9.83
N GLU A 74 -1.56 -9.29 8.73
CA GLU A 74 -1.41 -10.53 7.97
C GLU A 74 -0.77 -11.64 8.81
N GLU A 75 0.24 -11.32 9.62
CA GLU A 75 0.87 -12.27 10.54
C GLU A 75 -0.14 -12.85 11.54
N ILE A 76 -1.03 -12.01 12.09
CA ILE A 76 -2.13 -12.49 12.95
C ILE A 76 -3.07 -13.41 12.18
N ARG A 77 -3.40 -13.07 10.94
CA ARG A 77 -4.28 -13.90 10.09
C ARG A 77 -3.66 -15.27 9.83
N GLN A 78 -2.35 -15.34 9.56
CA GLN A 78 -1.63 -16.60 9.37
C GLN A 78 -1.62 -17.45 10.65
N LYS A 79 -1.36 -16.83 11.81
CA LYS A 79 -1.44 -17.52 13.11
C LYS A 79 -2.84 -18.04 13.39
N ALA A 80 -3.87 -17.25 13.13
CA ALA A 80 -5.26 -17.66 13.31
C ALA A 80 -5.65 -18.82 12.38
N LYS A 81 -5.13 -18.83 11.15
CA LYS A 81 -5.32 -19.95 10.21
C LYS A 81 -4.61 -21.22 10.69
N GLY A 82 -3.39 -21.10 11.21
CA GLY A 82 -2.60 -22.24 11.69
C GLY A 82 -3.08 -22.80 13.03
N ARG A 83 -3.63 -21.95 13.91
CA ARG A 83 -4.03 -22.30 15.28
C ARG A 83 -5.36 -21.65 15.67
N PRO A 84 -6.47 -22.03 15.03
CA PRO A 84 -7.76 -21.36 15.22
C PRO A 84 -8.26 -21.37 16.67
N ALA A 85 -7.91 -22.39 17.46
CA ALA A 85 -8.28 -22.46 18.89
C ALA A 85 -7.56 -21.40 19.76
N GLU A 86 -6.33 -21.01 19.39
CA GLU A 86 -5.56 -19.95 20.08
C GLU A 86 -5.99 -18.54 19.63
N TYR A 87 -6.68 -18.44 18.50
CA TYR A 87 -7.14 -17.18 17.91
C TYR A 87 -8.66 -17.22 17.63
N PRO A 88 -9.51 -17.23 18.67
CA PRO A 88 -10.95 -17.07 18.49
C PRO A 88 -11.27 -15.77 17.74
N ILE A 89 -12.27 -15.80 16.86
CA ILE A 89 -12.63 -14.68 15.97
C ILE A 89 -12.76 -13.34 16.71
N ASP A 90 -13.45 -13.31 17.85
CA ASP A 90 -13.61 -12.07 18.64
C ASP A 90 -12.26 -11.51 19.13
N TYR A 91 -11.35 -12.37 19.59
CA TYR A 91 -10.04 -11.94 20.09
C TYR A 91 -9.15 -11.44 18.94
N THR A 92 -9.21 -12.09 17.79
CA THR A 92 -8.52 -11.65 16.57
C THR A 92 -9.03 -10.28 16.11
N ILE A 93 -10.36 -10.07 16.08
CA ILE A 93 -10.96 -8.78 15.72
C ILE A 93 -10.52 -7.68 16.70
N ARG A 94 -10.50 -7.97 18.01
CA ARG A 94 -10.03 -7.02 19.03
C ARG A 94 -8.55 -6.66 18.86
N LEU A 95 -7.70 -7.64 18.57
CA LEU A 95 -6.28 -7.42 18.35
C LEU A 95 -6.04 -6.53 17.11
N ILE A 96 -6.68 -6.85 15.98
CA ILE A 96 -6.60 -6.04 14.76
C ILE A 96 -7.12 -4.61 15.02
N THR A 97 -8.25 -4.47 15.72
CA THR A 97 -8.79 -3.14 16.07
C THR A 97 -7.81 -2.34 16.92
N ALA A 98 -7.15 -2.98 17.90
CA ALA A 98 -6.16 -2.31 18.74
C ALA A 98 -4.94 -1.83 17.94
N MET A 99 -4.46 -2.62 16.98
CA MET A 99 -3.34 -2.24 16.13
C MET A 99 -3.68 -1.05 15.23
N VAL A 100 -4.84 -1.08 14.58
CA VAL A 100 -5.31 0.05 13.76
C VAL A 100 -5.48 1.31 14.63
N ALA A 101 -6.08 1.18 15.82
CA ALA A 101 -6.26 2.31 16.74
C ALA A 101 -4.92 2.90 17.18
N SER A 102 -3.96 2.03 17.52
CA SER A 102 -2.59 2.43 17.89
C SER A 102 -1.88 3.16 16.75
N HIS A 103 -2.00 2.66 15.52
CA HIS A 103 -1.44 3.31 14.32
C HIS A 103 -2.09 4.68 14.05
N MET A 104 -3.37 4.86 14.39
CA MET A 104 -4.06 6.16 14.33
C MET A 104 -3.74 7.08 15.52
N GLY A 105 -2.85 6.68 16.43
CA GLY A 105 -2.44 7.48 17.59
C GLY A 105 -3.33 7.33 18.83
N TYR A 106 -4.26 6.37 18.85
CA TYR A 106 -5.08 6.09 20.03
C TYR A 106 -4.41 5.07 20.96
N THR A 107 -4.32 5.40 22.24
CA THR A 107 -3.68 4.53 23.24
C THR A 107 -4.66 3.57 23.91
N ASP A 108 -5.95 3.88 23.85
CA ASP A 108 -7.00 3.06 24.45
C ASP A 108 -8.31 3.10 23.64
N ARG A 109 -9.16 2.10 23.90
CA ARG A 109 -10.44 1.95 23.19
C ARG A 109 -11.40 3.12 23.44
N THR A 110 -11.36 3.72 24.63
CA THR A 110 -12.30 4.78 25.01
C THR A 110 -12.09 6.00 24.13
N GLN A 111 -10.85 6.38 23.84
CA GLN A 111 -10.52 7.54 23.00
C GLN A 111 -11.27 7.55 21.66
N TRP A 112 -11.13 6.50 20.86
CA TRP A 112 -11.80 6.45 19.54
C TRP A 112 -13.28 6.12 19.65
N THR A 113 -13.72 5.36 20.66
CA THR A 113 -15.16 5.07 20.83
C THR A 113 -15.97 6.28 21.28
N GLU A 114 -15.42 7.19 22.09
CA GLU A 114 -16.06 8.46 22.44
C GLU A 114 -16.27 9.36 21.21
N LEU A 115 -15.29 9.40 20.29
CA LEU A 115 -15.45 10.11 19.01
C LEU A 115 -16.58 9.50 18.16
N LEU A 116 -16.67 8.17 18.12
CA LEU A 116 -17.76 7.49 17.42
C LEU A 116 -19.14 7.79 18.02
N LYS A 117 -19.25 7.94 19.35
CA LYS A 117 -20.50 8.35 20.03
C LYS A 117 -20.97 9.72 19.56
N GLN A 118 -20.04 10.65 19.34
CA GLN A 118 -20.32 12.02 18.91
C GLN A 118 -20.66 12.10 17.41
N CYS A 119 -20.25 11.11 16.62
CA CYS A 119 -20.55 11.03 15.19
C CYS A 119 -21.93 10.42 14.94
N LYS A 120 -22.95 11.26 14.68
CA LYS A 120 -24.36 10.83 14.47
C LYS A 120 -24.56 9.84 13.32
N ASP A 121 -23.71 9.91 12.30
CA ASP A 121 -23.81 9.00 11.15
C ASP A 121 -23.17 7.63 11.39
N SER A 122 -22.38 7.49 12.46
CA SER A 122 -21.71 6.24 12.76
C SER A 122 -22.71 5.14 13.13
N LYS A 123 -22.41 3.91 12.71
CA LYS A 123 -23.18 2.72 13.15
C LYS A 123 -23.03 2.47 14.65
N TYR A 124 -22.04 3.06 15.31
CA TYR A 124 -21.79 2.90 16.73
C TYR A 124 -22.75 3.77 17.55
N SER A 125 -22.87 5.06 17.22
CA SER A 125 -23.83 5.98 17.87
C SER A 125 -25.28 5.54 17.66
N LYS A 126 -25.65 5.17 16.43
CA LYS A 126 -27.00 4.64 16.13
C LYS A 126 -27.37 3.43 16.98
N ARG A 127 -26.45 2.46 17.12
CA ARG A 127 -26.67 1.28 17.98
C ARG A 127 -26.83 1.63 19.46
N LEU A 128 -26.12 2.66 19.93
CA LEU A 128 -26.25 3.15 21.31
C LEU A 128 -27.62 3.78 21.55
N GLU A 129 -28.09 4.62 20.63
CA GLU A 129 -29.42 5.25 20.70
C GLU A 129 -30.55 4.20 20.71
N GLU A 130 -30.36 3.11 19.95
CA GLU A 130 -31.34 2.03 19.82
C GLU A 130 -31.20 0.91 20.88
N ASN A 131 -30.24 1.02 21.80
CA ASN A 131 -29.92 0.00 22.81
C ASN A 131 -29.59 -1.40 22.21
N ARG A 132 -28.95 -1.44 21.02
CA ARG A 132 -28.61 -2.67 20.27
C ARG A 132 -27.11 -3.00 20.37
N PHE A 133 -26.70 -3.56 21.50
CA PHE A 133 -25.28 -3.82 21.81
C PHE A 133 -24.72 -5.14 21.28
N TYR A 134 -25.57 -6.14 21.03
CA TYR A 134 -25.17 -7.48 20.60
C TYR A 134 -25.97 -7.88 19.36
N LEU A 135 -25.38 -7.63 18.19
CA LEU A 135 -25.83 -8.19 16.91
C LEU A 135 -24.90 -9.35 16.56
#